data_AF-A0A841ABP8-F1
#
_entry.id   AF-A0A841ABP8-F1
#
_cell.length_a   1.000
_cell.length_b   1.000
_cell.length_c   1.000
_cell.angle_alpha   90.00
_cell.angle_beta   90.00
_cell.angle_gamma   90.00
#
_symmetry.space_group_name_H-M   'P 1'
#
loop_
_entity.id
_entity.type
_entity.pdbx_description
1 polymer ?
#
loop_
_entity_poly.entity_id
_entity_poly.type
_entity_poly.pdbx_seq_one_letter_code
_entity_poly.pdbx_strand_id
1 'polypeptide(L)'
;MTSLSAPRLRRAAAAAAAAGAAGALTLVEHRRLGPWAHGAYRIGVAAFTGALAAGTSHPESALLDPAREGIVTGGVTLGLMDVLERVDGAVVDGLQKLGVPHPRPVLAVLGAAGAAAMVALPSLAELAPHGRSVEEMFDQPDSSELPGEVAALIEALLADPPEGPAPAGAEALRAQLPRTRVLDPGYAGADVTLHVEEPERLAVPRQQTWPVTGHFRRGAIGYALMLHIHEGRLSMLSVMVPGDEPRLEHALEMLALPGFVLPGPEEITLARETETP
;
A
#
# COMPACT_ATOMS: atom_id res chain seq x y z
N MET A 1 -28.32 -21.42 19.71
CA MET A 1 -28.77 -21.22 18.31
C MET A 1 -28.67 -19.73 18.02
N THR A 2 -27.58 -19.30 17.39
CA THR A 2 -27.29 -17.88 17.11
C THR A 2 -28.08 -17.43 15.88
N SER A 3 -29.08 -16.58 16.10
CA SER A 3 -29.81 -15.91 15.01
C SER A 3 -28.84 -14.99 14.25
N LEU A 4 -28.45 -15.39 13.05
CA LEU A 4 -27.71 -14.50 12.14
C LEU A 4 -28.59 -13.28 11.83
N SER A 5 -28.03 -12.08 11.94
CA SER A 5 -28.73 -10.85 11.57
C SER A 5 -28.99 -10.82 10.06
N ALA A 6 -30.13 -10.26 9.64
CA ALA A 6 -30.52 -10.12 8.23
C ALA A 6 -29.40 -9.63 7.27
N PRO A 7 -28.54 -8.66 7.63
CA PRO A 7 -27.42 -8.23 6.78
C PRO A 7 -26.33 -9.32 6.61
N ARG A 8 -26.03 -10.11 7.65
CA ARG A 8 -25.03 -11.20 7.57
C ARG A 8 -25.51 -12.33 6.67
N LEU A 9 -26.80 -12.65 6.72
CA LEU A 9 -27.43 -13.64 5.83
C LEU A 9 -27.36 -13.21 4.35
N ARG A 10 -27.60 -11.92 4.06
CA ARG A 10 -27.51 -11.40 2.69
C ARG A 10 -26.07 -11.43 2.16
N ARG A 11 -25.08 -11.05 2.97
CA ARG A 11 -23.66 -11.10 2.59
C ARG A 11 -23.18 -12.54 2.38
N ALA A 12 -23.54 -13.46 3.27
CA ALA A 12 -23.22 -14.88 3.10
C ALA A 12 -23.85 -15.48 1.82
N ALA A 13 -25.09 -15.11 1.52
CA ALA A 13 -25.74 -15.50 0.28
C ALA A 13 -25.06 -14.90 -0.96
N ALA A 14 -24.63 -13.64 -0.90
CA ALA A 14 -23.87 -12.99 -1.98
C ALA A 14 -22.50 -13.64 -2.18
N ALA A 15 -21.77 -13.95 -1.11
CA ALA A 15 -20.47 -14.64 -1.19
C ALA A 15 -20.62 -16.06 -1.77
N ALA A 16 -21.66 -16.80 -1.36
CA ALA A 16 -21.97 -18.11 -1.92
C ALA A 16 -22.36 -18.02 -3.41
N ALA A 17 -23.15 -17.02 -3.79
CA ALA A 17 -23.52 -16.78 -5.19
C ALA A 17 -22.31 -16.41 -6.04
N ALA A 18 -21.42 -15.54 -5.54
CA ALA A 18 -20.18 -15.16 -6.20
C ALA A 18 -19.23 -16.35 -6.38
N ALA A 19 -19.03 -17.14 -5.33
CA ALA A 19 -18.23 -18.36 -5.38
C ALA A 19 -18.79 -19.38 -6.38
N GLY A 20 -20.11 -19.60 -6.34
CA GLY A 20 -20.79 -20.49 -7.28
C GLY A 20 -20.65 -20.04 -8.73
N ALA A 21 -20.85 -18.76 -9.00
CA ALA A 21 -20.73 -18.19 -10.34
C ALA A 21 -19.27 -18.23 -10.86
N ALA A 22 -18.29 -17.84 -10.03
CA ALA A 22 -16.87 -17.93 -10.38
C ALA A 22 -16.46 -19.37 -10.68
N GLY A 23 -16.76 -20.31 -9.78
CA GLY A 23 -16.45 -21.72 -9.97
C GLY A 23 -17.13 -22.30 -11.21
N ALA A 24 -18.41 -22.00 -11.44
CA ALA A 24 -19.14 -22.47 -12.62
C ALA A 24 -18.54 -21.93 -13.92
N LEU A 25 -18.18 -20.64 -13.97
CA LEU A 25 -17.53 -20.05 -15.14
C LEU A 25 -16.15 -20.65 -15.40
N THR A 26 -15.35 -20.91 -14.35
CA THR A 26 -14.02 -21.52 -14.48
C THR A 26 -14.06 -22.99 -14.94
N LEU A 27 -15.16 -23.71 -14.66
CA LEU A 27 -15.36 -25.07 -15.16
C LEU A 27 -15.58 -25.11 -16.68
N VAL A 28 -15.98 -24.00 -17.30
CA VAL A 28 -16.25 -23.94 -18.75
C VAL A 28 -14.94 -23.96 -19.53
N GLU A 29 -14.77 -24.98 -20.38
CA GLU A 29 -13.66 -25.02 -21.35
C GLU A 29 -14.03 -24.23 -22.61
N HIS A 30 -13.68 -22.95 -22.63
CA HIS A 30 -14.03 -22.02 -23.71
C HIS A 30 -13.55 -22.48 -25.10
N ARG A 31 -12.41 -23.18 -25.18
CA ARG A 31 -11.84 -23.72 -26.45
C ARG A 31 -12.73 -24.77 -27.13
N ARG A 32 -13.69 -25.34 -26.40
CA ARG A 32 -14.63 -26.35 -26.91
C ARG A 32 -16.01 -25.77 -27.26
N LEU A 33 -16.22 -24.47 -27.08
CA LEU A 33 -17.49 -23.81 -27.35
C LEU A 33 -17.64 -23.47 -28.84
N GLY A 34 -18.87 -23.58 -29.35
CA GLY A 34 -19.23 -23.01 -30.65
C GLY A 34 -19.34 -21.47 -30.58
N PRO A 35 -19.40 -20.77 -31.73
CA PRO A 35 -19.32 -19.29 -31.78
C PRO A 35 -20.36 -18.57 -30.91
N TRP A 36 -21.60 -19.07 -30.89
CA TRP A 36 -22.68 -18.51 -30.08
C TRP A 36 -22.50 -18.73 -28.58
N ALA A 37 -22.09 -19.94 -28.19
CA ALA A 37 -21.82 -20.26 -26.80
C ALA A 37 -20.58 -19.51 -26.29
N HIS A 38 -19.59 -19.29 -27.15
CA HIS A 38 -18.39 -18.53 -26.83
C HIS A 38 -18.70 -17.04 -26.60
N GLY A 39 -19.54 -16.44 -27.45
CA GLY A 39 -20.04 -15.08 -27.22
C GLY A 39 -20.83 -14.95 -25.91
N ALA A 40 -21.72 -15.90 -25.64
CA ALA A 40 -22.49 -15.91 -24.39
C ALA A 40 -21.58 -16.06 -23.15
N TYR A 41 -20.53 -16.89 -23.24
CA TYR A 41 -19.54 -17.04 -22.18
C TYR A 41 -18.82 -15.72 -21.88
N ARG A 42 -18.32 -15.01 -22.92
CA ARG A 42 -17.63 -13.72 -22.75
C ARG A 42 -18.52 -12.66 -22.11
N ILE A 43 -19.79 -12.59 -22.53
CA ILE A 43 -20.79 -11.71 -21.91
C ILE A 43 -21.02 -12.11 -20.44
N GLY A 44 -21.12 -13.41 -20.16
CA GLY A 44 -21.30 -13.93 -18.81
C GLY A 44 -20.14 -13.57 -17.88
N VAL A 45 -18.90 -13.74 -18.32
CA VAL A 45 -17.71 -13.36 -17.54
C VAL A 45 -17.65 -11.85 -17.32
N ALA A 46 -17.91 -11.05 -18.35
CA ALA A 46 -17.94 -9.59 -18.25
C ALA A 46 -19.03 -9.10 -17.29
N ALA A 47 -20.24 -9.64 -17.40
CA ALA A 47 -21.36 -9.31 -16.53
C ALA A 47 -21.10 -9.72 -15.08
N PHE A 48 -20.54 -10.91 -14.87
CA PHE A 48 -20.13 -11.38 -13.53
C PHE A 48 -19.07 -10.47 -12.91
N THR A 49 -18.04 -10.12 -13.67
CA THR A 49 -16.95 -9.25 -13.19
C THR A 49 -17.45 -7.84 -12.88
N GLY A 50 -18.31 -7.28 -13.74
CA GLY A 50 -18.94 -5.99 -13.49
C GLY A 50 -19.88 -6.00 -12.28
N ALA A 51 -20.66 -7.06 -12.09
CA ALA A 51 -21.55 -7.21 -10.94
C ALA A 51 -20.76 -7.39 -9.63
N LEU A 52 -19.64 -8.13 -9.67
CA LEU A 52 -18.73 -8.23 -8.54
C LEU A 52 -18.15 -6.86 -8.17
N ALA A 53 -17.60 -6.12 -9.15
CA ALA A 53 -17.05 -4.80 -8.93
C ALA A 53 -18.08 -3.86 -8.29
N ALA A 54 -19.28 -3.75 -8.89
CA ALA A 54 -20.37 -2.93 -8.35
C ALA A 54 -20.81 -3.36 -6.93
N GLY A 55 -20.72 -4.65 -6.63
CA GLY A 55 -21.09 -5.20 -5.32
C GLY A 55 -20.04 -4.99 -4.23
N THR A 56 -18.78 -4.76 -4.62
CA THR A 56 -17.65 -4.51 -3.71
C THR A 56 -17.22 -3.04 -3.67
N SER A 57 -17.77 -2.17 -4.52
CA SER A 57 -17.51 -0.72 -4.51
C SER A 57 -17.95 -0.07 -3.20
N HIS A 58 -17.05 0.70 -2.59
CA HIS A 58 -17.35 1.49 -1.39
C HIS A 58 -17.70 2.94 -1.77
N PRO A 59 -18.85 3.47 -1.31
CA PRO A 59 -19.33 4.79 -1.72
C PRO A 59 -18.43 5.96 -1.29
N GLU A 60 -17.54 5.76 -0.32
CA GLU A 60 -16.61 6.81 0.17
C GLU A 60 -15.29 6.87 -0.62
N SER A 61 -14.94 5.81 -1.35
CA SER A 61 -13.69 5.70 -2.11
C SER A 61 -13.89 5.51 -3.62
N ALA A 62 -15.14 5.33 -4.08
CA ALA A 62 -15.44 5.12 -5.48
C ALA A 62 -15.34 6.43 -6.30
N LEU A 63 -14.51 6.41 -7.35
CA LEU A 63 -14.40 7.49 -8.35
C LEU A 63 -15.70 7.66 -9.17
N LEU A 64 -16.57 6.64 -9.18
CA LEU A 64 -17.84 6.58 -9.89
C LEU A 64 -18.91 5.96 -8.98
N ASP A 65 -20.19 6.15 -9.31
CA ASP A 65 -21.23 5.35 -8.65
C ASP A 65 -21.04 3.84 -8.94
N PRO A 66 -21.44 2.94 -8.02
CA PRO A 66 -21.19 1.50 -8.14
C PRO A 66 -21.71 0.88 -9.44
N ALA A 67 -22.82 1.39 -9.98
CA ALA A 67 -23.40 0.87 -11.22
C ALA A 67 -22.52 1.23 -12.43
N ARG A 68 -21.99 2.46 -12.48
CA ARG A 68 -21.06 2.90 -13.54
C ARG A 68 -19.73 2.18 -13.43
N GLU A 69 -19.21 1.98 -12.23
CA GLU A 69 -17.97 1.23 -12.03
C GLU A 69 -18.11 -0.22 -12.50
N GLY A 70 -19.23 -0.87 -12.20
CA GLY A 70 -19.54 -2.20 -12.72
C GLY A 70 -19.63 -2.25 -14.25
N ILE A 71 -20.25 -1.25 -14.88
CA ILE A 71 -20.33 -1.16 -16.35
C ILE A 71 -18.95 -0.97 -16.97
N VAL A 72 -18.12 -0.07 -16.43
CA VAL A 72 -16.76 0.19 -16.92
C VAL A 72 -15.92 -1.07 -16.77
N THR A 73 -15.93 -1.69 -15.60
CA THR A 73 -15.15 -2.91 -15.33
C THR A 73 -15.58 -4.07 -16.21
N GLY A 74 -16.89 -4.27 -16.40
CA GLY A 74 -17.43 -5.26 -17.33
C GLY A 74 -17.03 -4.97 -18.78
N GLY A 75 -17.07 -3.72 -19.21
CA GLY A 75 -16.64 -3.29 -20.55
C GLY A 75 -15.16 -3.52 -20.80
N VAL A 76 -14.30 -3.15 -19.85
CA VAL A 76 -12.85 -3.42 -19.89
C VAL A 76 -12.59 -4.92 -19.97
N THR A 77 -13.27 -5.70 -19.13
CA THR A 77 -13.18 -7.16 -19.10
C THR A 77 -13.53 -7.76 -20.47
N LEU A 78 -14.61 -7.31 -21.09
CA LEU A 78 -15.02 -7.75 -22.42
C LEU A 78 -13.97 -7.40 -23.49
N GLY A 79 -13.40 -6.20 -23.42
CA GLY A 79 -12.32 -5.77 -24.32
C GLY A 79 -11.01 -6.57 -24.18
N LEU A 80 -10.76 -7.15 -23.00
CA LEU A 80 -9.59 -7.97 -22.71
C LEU A 80 -9.82 -9.49 -22.83
N MET A 81 -11.01 -9.92 -23.25
CA MET A 81 -11.36 -11.36 -23.27
C MET A 81 -10.38 -12.22 -24.06
N ASP A 82 -9.89 -11.74 -25.21
CA ASP A 82 -8.92 -12.52 -26.01
C ASP A 82 -7.59 -12.76 -25.26
N VAL A 83 -7.16 -11.79 -24.44
CA VAL A 83 -5.96 -11.92 -23.61
C VAL A 83 -6.24 -12.87 -22.44
N LEU A 84 -7.37 -12.69 -21.77
CA LEU A 84 -7.78 -13.52 -20.63
C LEU A 84 -7.92 -14.99 -21.01
N GLU A 85 -8.55 -15.29 -22.14
CA GLU A 85 -8.69 -16.65 -22.66
C GLU A 85 -7.34 -17.28 -23.03
N ARG A 86 -6.41 -16.49 -23.58
CA ARG A 86 -5.05 -16.97 -23.88
C ARG A 86 -4.29 -17.33 -22.60
N VAL A 87 -4.40 -16.48 -21.57
CA VAL A 87 -3.77 -16.74 -20.27
C VAL A 87 -4.40 -17.96 -19.61
N ASP A 88 -5.74 -18.07 -19.59
CA ASP A 88 -6.46 -19.23 -19.06
C ASP A 88 -6.01 -20.54 -19.74
N GLY A 89 -5.92 -20.54 -21.08
CA GLY A 89 -5.39 -21.67 -21.84
C GLY A 89 -3.97 -22.04 -21.44
N ALA A 90 -3.07 -21.05 -21.31
CA ALA A 90 -1.68 -21.28 -20.91
C ALA A 90 -1.57 -21.85 -19.48
N VAL A 91 -2.43 -21.40 -18.55
CA VAL A 91 -2.48 -21.93 -17.18
C VAL A 91 -2.95 -23.37 -17.17
N VAL A 92 -4.04 -23.69 -17.87
CA VAL A 92 -4.55 -25.07 -17.96
C VAL A 92 -3.50 -26.00 -18.58
N ASP A 93 -2.88 -25.59 -19.68
CA ASP A 93 -1.86 -26.38 -20.35
C ASP A 93 -0.60 -26.53 -19.47
N GLY A 94 -0.24 -25.51 -18.70
CA GLY A 94 0.83 -25.55 -17.70
C GLY A 94 0.55 -26.55 -16.57
N LEU A 95 -0.67 -26.55 -16.02
CA LEU A 95 -1.08 -27.49 -14.99
C LEU A 95 -1.10 -28.94 -15.50
N GLN A 96 -1.50 -29.15 -16.75
CA GLN A 96 -1.41 -30.48 -17.39
C GLN A 96 0.04 -30.94 -17.52
N LYS A 97 0.96 -30.04 -17.91
CA LYS A 97 2.40 -30.34 -17.97
C LYS A 97 3.00 -30.68 -16.60
N LEU A 98 2.46 -30.09 -15.54
CA LEU A 98 2.81 -30.41 -14.15
C LEU A 98 2.14 -31.68 -13.62
N GLY A 99 1.36 -32.39 -14.46
CA GLY A 99 0.75 -33.67 -14.10
C GLY A 99 -0.58 -33.56 -13.36
N VAL A 100 -1.23 -32.38 -13.34
CA VAL A 100 -2.56 -32.23 -12.74
C VAL A 100 -3.60 -32.89 -13.65
N PRO A 101 -4.30 -33.95 -13.20
CA PRO A 101 -5.19 -34.75 -14.05
C PRO A 101 -6.48 -34.00 -14.41
N HIS A 102 -6.93 -33.08 -13.56
CA HIS A 102 -8.16 -32.31 -13.74
C HIS A 102 -7.95 -30.83 -13.40
N PRO A 103 -7.28 -30.04 -14.27
CA PRO A 103 -6.97 -28.64 -13.99
C PRO A 103 -8.21 -27.77 -13.76
N ARG A 104 -9.27 -27.96 -14.53
CA ARG A 104 -10.50 -27.15 -14.49
C ARG A 104 -11.22 -27.21 -13.13
N PRO A 105 -11.49 -28.39 -12.53
CA PRO A 105 -12.01 -28.47 -11.16
C PRO A 105 -11.12 -27.80 -10.12
N VAL A 106 -9.80 -27.92 -10.22
CA VAL A 106 -8.86 -27.28 -9.28
C VAL A 106 -8.96 -25.75 -9.37
N LEU A 107 -8.92 -25.21 -10.60
CA LEU A 107 -9.07 -23.79 -10.84
C LEU A 107 -10.46 -23.30 -10.42
N ALA A 108 -11.51 -24.09 -10.60
CA ALA A 108 -12.86 -23.72 -10.19
C ALA A 108 -12.98 -23.61 -8.66
N VAL A 109 -12.36 -24.52 -7.91
CA VAL A 109 -12.30 -24.43 -6.45
C VAL A 109 -11.52 -23.19 -6.02
N LEU A 110 -10.37 -22.92 -6.64
CA LEU A 110 -9.56 -21.73 -6.34
C LEU A 110 -10.29 -20.43 -6.69
N GLY A 111 -10.94 -20.36 -7.86
CA GLY A 111 -11.72 -19.21 -8.30
C GLY A 111 -12.95 -18.97 -7.42
N ALA A 112 -13.65 -20.04 -7.03
CA ALA A 112 -14.77 -19.97 -6.09
C ALA A 112 -14.32 -19.46 -4.71
N ALA A 113 -13.20 -19.97 -4.20
CA ALA A 113 -12.63 -19.50 -2.94
C ALA A 113 -12.20 -18.03 -3.02
N GLY A 114 -11.56 -17.62 -4.12
CA GLY A 114 -11.17 -16.23 -4.36
C GLY A 114 -12.37 -15.28 -4.42
N ALA A 115 -13.44 -15.65 -5.15
CA ALA A 115 -14.65 -14.83 -5.25
C ALA A 115 -15.42 -14.75 -3.93
N ALA A 116 -15.55 -15.85 -3.17
CA ALA A 116 -16.10 -15.81 -1.82
C ALA A 116 -15.27 -14.91 -0.90
N ALA A 117 -13.94 -15.02 -0.96
CA ALA A 117 -13.04 -14.21 -0.16
C ALA A 117 -13.22 -12.73 -0.47
N MET A 118 -13.28 -12.33 -1.74
CA MET A 118 -13.48 -10.91 -2.14
C MET A 118 -14.79 -10.33 -1.60
N VAL A 119 -15.88 -11.09 -1.62
CA VAL A 119 -17.18 -10.61 -1.11
C VAL A 119 -17.24 -10.65 0.43
N ALA A 120 -16.52 -11.57 1.07
CA ALA A 120 -16.49 -11.71 2.52
C ALA A 120 -15.44 -10.82 3.20
N LEU A 121 -14.41 -10.35 2.46
CA LEU A 121 -13.27 -9.60 2.98
C LEU A 121 -13.68 -8.39 3.84
N PRO A 122 -14.62 -7.53 3.39
CA PRO A 122 -15.04 -6.37 4.18
C PRO A 122 -15.69 -6.78 5.52
N SER A 123 -16.29 -7.96 5.59
CA SER A 123 -16.94 -8.48 6.81
C SER A 123 -16.01 -9.27 7.74
N LEU A 124 -14.92 -9.83 7.20
CA LEU A 124 -13.86 -10.43 8.01
C LEU A 124 -13.00 -9.36 8.68
N ALA A 125 -12.82 -8.22 7.99
CA ALA A 125 -12.23 -7.00 8.56
C ALA A 125 -13.03 -6.48 9.76
N GLU A 126 -14.37 -6.41 9.66
CA GLU A 126 -15.28 -6.02 10.77
C GLU A 126 -15.25 -6.99 11.98
N LEU A 127 -14.77 -8.23 11.82
CA LEU A 127 -14.81 -9.29 12.84
C LEU A 127 -13.45 -9.60 13.47
N ALA A 128 -12.35 -9.03 12.98
CA ALA A 128 -11.02 -9.26 13.52
C ALA A 128 -10.80 -8.44 14.82
N PRO A 129 -10.60 -9.07 15.99
CA PRO A 129 -10.04 -8.38 17.13
C PRO A 129 -8.54 -8.19 16.87
N HIS A 130 -8.13 -6.94 16.64
CA HIS A 130 -6.71 -6.51 16.56
C HIS A 130 -5.85 -7.19 15.47
N GLY A 131 -6.40 -7.48 14.29
CA GLY A 131 -5.63 -7.94 13.13
C GLY A 131 -5.99 -7.13 11.90
N ARG A 132 -5.05 -6.29 11.45
CA ARG A 132 -5.20 -5.35 10.32
C ARG A 132 -5.80 -6.00 9.07
N SER A 133 -6.71 -5.28 8.42
CA SER A 133 -7.44 -5.74 7.24
C SER A 133 -6.66 -5.46 5.94
N VAL A 134 -6.93 -6.20 4.87
CA VAL A 134 -6.33 -5.98 3.53
C VAL A 134 -6.74 -4.62 2.94
N GLU A 135 -7.84 -4.04 3.42
CA GLU A 135 -8.32 -2.70 3.07
C GLU A 135 -7.43 -1.57 3.64
N GLU A 136 -6.85 -1.75 4.84
CA GLU A 136 -5.90 -0.78 5.44
C GLU A 136 -4.57 -0.66 4.67
N MET A 137 -4.29 -1.59 3.75
CA MET A 137 -3.12 -1.53 2.89
C MET A 137 -3.29 -0.53 1.72
N PHE A 138 -4.54 -0.07 1.49
CA PHE A 138 -4.90 0.86 0.41
C PHE A 138 -5.66 2.11 0.88
N ASP A 139 -6.06 2.19 2.16
CA ASP A 139 -6.50 3.44 2.76
C ASP A 139 -5.32 4.41 2.94
N GLN A 140 -5.62 5.71 3.02
CA GLN A 140 -4.59 6.67 3.45
C GLN A 140 -4.07 6.19 4.81
N PRO A 141 -2.76 5.93 4.96
CA PRO A 141 -2.21 5.44 6.21
C PRO A 141 -2.65 6.34 7.35
N ASP A 142 -3.09 5.74 8.46
CA ASP A 142 -3.58 6.46 9.62
C ASP A 142 -2.62 7.61 9.95
N SER A 143 -3.15 8.83 9.87
CA SER A 143 -2.38 10.03 10.17
C SER A 143 -2.49 10.30 11.66
N SER A 144 -1.34 10.42 12.30
CA SER A 144 -1.23 10.80 13.71
C SER A 144 -0.54 12.14 13.83
N GLU A 145 -0.74 12.79 14.99
CA GLU A 145 0.00 14.00 15.30
C GLU A 145 1.50 13.71 15.32
N LEU A 146 2.30 14.63 14.76
CA LEU A 146 3.75 14.52 14.76
C LEU A 146 4.26 14.44 16.21
N PRO A 147 4.92 13.34 16.61
CA PRO A 147 5.47 13.23 17.95
C PRO A 147 6.45 14.37 18.22
N GLY A 148 6.40 14.97 19.41
CA GLY A 148 7.23 16.13 19.76
C GLY A 148 8.74 15.87 19.61
N GLU A 149 9.17 14.63 19.85
CA GLU A 149 10.56 14.19 19.66
C GLU A 149 10.99 14.25 18.18
N VAL A 150 10.13 13.79 17.28
CA VAL A 150 10.38 13.84 15.83
C VAL A 150 10.33 15.28 15.32
N ALA A 151 9.38 16.08 15.81
CA ALA A 151 9.31 17.50 15.50
C ALA A 151 10.61 18.23 15.89
N ALA A 152 11.11 17.98 17.10
CA ALA A 152 12.36 18.57 17.58
C ALA A 152 13.59 18.13 16.76
N LEU A 153 13.63 16.88 16.30
CA LEU A 153 14.68 16.40 15.38
C LEU A 153 14.63 17.13 14.03
N ILE A 154 13.44 17.25 13.43
CA ILE A 154 13.29 17.96 12.16
C ILE A 154 13.64 19.44 12.33
N GLU A 155 13.23 20.07 13.43
CA GLU A 155 13.63 21.44 13.77
C GLU A 155 15.15 21.58 13.88
N ALA A 156 15.84 20.63 14.51
CA ALA A 156 17.30 20.64 14.61
C ALA A 156 17.98 20.53 13.23
N LEU A 157 17.46 19.68 12.33
CA LEU A 157 17.98 19.55 10.96
C LEU A 157 17.71 20.81 10.10
N LEU A 158 16.62 21.52 10.37
CA LEU A 158 16.21 22.75 9.67
C LEU A 158 16.71 24.04 10.35
N ALA A 159 17.43 23.92 11.47
CA ALA A 159 17.92 25.05 12.23
C ALA A 159 18.89 25.89 11.39
N ASP A 160 18.89 27.20 11.67
CA ASP A 160 19.85 28.08 11.03
C ASP A 160 21.25 27.71 11.54
N PRO A 161 22.23 27.53 10.65
CA PRO A 161 23.57 27.14 11.06
C PRO A 161 24.20 28.27 11.88
N PRO A 162 25.12 27.92 12.80
CA PRO A 162 25.94 28.93 13.46
C PRO A 162 26.86 29.64 12.46
N GLU A 163 27.30 28.95 11.41
CA GLU A 163 28.20 29.48 10.38
C GLU A 163 27.62 29.29 8.97
N GLY A 164 27.50 30.40 8.24
CA GLY A 164 27.02 30.42 6.86
C GLY A 164 25.51 30.67 6.70
N PRO A 165 25.02 30.81 5.45
CA PRO A 165 23.61 31.01 5.20
C PRO A 165 22.80 29.73 5.48
N ALA A 166 21.55 29.91 5.90
CA ALA A 166 20.58 28.83 5.97
C ALA A 166 20.35 28.23 4.57
N PRO A 167 20.13 26.91 4.45
CA PRO A 167 19.86 26.32 3.15
C PRO A 167 18.55 26.86 2.57
N ALA A 168 18.48 26.97 1.25
CA ALA A 168 17.30 27.50 0.57
C ALA A 168 16.05 26.67 0.94
N GLY A 169 14.97 27.35 1.32
CA GLY A 169 13.71 26.72 1.71
C GLY A 169 13.58 26.33 3.18
N ALA A 170 14.61 26.54 4.04
CA ALA A 170 14.57 26.17 5.46
C ALA A 170 13.37 26.80 6.19
N GLU A 171 13.16 28.11 6.00
CA GLU A 171 12.03 28.84 6.60
C GLU A 171 10.68 28.26 6.15
N ALA A 172 10.53 27.94 4.86
CA ALA A 172 9.31 27.37 4.31
C ALA A 172 9.03 25.97 4.89
N LEU A 173 10.05 25.14 5.09
CA LEU A 173 9.91 23.82 5.71
C LEU A 173 9.59 23.92 7.21
N ARG A 174 10.22 24.85 7.94
CA ARG A 174 9.90 25.10 9.35
C ARG A 174 8.44 25.51 9.53
N ALA A 175 7.91 26.35 8.63
CA ALA A 175 6.51 26.75 8.65
C ALA A 175 5.51 25.60 8.40
N GLN A 176 5.96 24.46 7.85
CA GLN A 176 5.11 23.29 7.60
C GLN A 176 4.94 22.38 8.82
N LEU A 177 5.84 22.45 9.82
CA LEU A 177 5.83 21.56 10.98
C LEU A 177 4.48 21.51 11.74
N PRO A 178 3.79 22.63 12.00
CA PRO A 178 2.49 22.60 12.70
C PRO A 178 1.38 21.84 11.96
N ARG A 179 1.52 21.67 10.63
CA ARG A 179 0.57 20.93 9.78
C ARG A 179 1.11 19.58 9.33
N THR A 180 2.23 19.15 9.89
CA THR A 180 2.84 17.88 9.56
C THR A 180 2.21 16.79 10.42
N ARG A 181 1.82 15.70 9.76
CA ARG A 181 1.32 14.47 10.36
C ARG A 181 2.29 13.34 10.07
N VAL A 182 2.32 12.35 10.95
CA VAL A 182 3.03 11.10 10.71
C VAL A 182 2.04 10.09 10.14
N LEU A 183 2.41 9.51 9.00
CA LEU A 183 1.70 8.38 8.43
C LEU A 183 2.30 7.11 9.04
N ASP A 184 1.48 6.27 9.68
CA ASP A 184 1.89 4.90 10.05
C ASP A 184 1.71 4.01 8.82
N PRO A 185 2.80 3.62 8.12
CA PRO A 185 2.66 2.82 6.91
C PRO A 185 2.41 1.34 7.22
N GLY A 186 2.25 0.99 8.50
CA GLY A 186 1.86 -0.34 8.95
C GLY A 186 3.00 -1.35 9.03
N TYR A 187 4.24 -0.96 8.71
CA TYR A 187 5.44 -1.76 8.92
C TYR A 187 6.33 -1.13 9.98
N ALA A 188 6.95 -1.97 10.81
CA ALA A 188 7.95 -1.52 11.77
C ALA A 188 9.22 -1.12 11.00
N GLY A 189 9.63 0.13 11.15
CA GLY A 189 10.85 0.67 10.57
C GLY A 189 11.32 1.89 11.36
N ALA A 190 12.59 2.25 11.21
CA ALA A 190 13.17 3.44 11.84
C ALA A 190 12.80 4.74 11.12
N ASP A 191 12.30 4.64 9.87
CA ASP A 191 11.93 5.78 9.05
C ASP A 191 10.56 6.32 9.44
N VAL A 192 10.41 7.65 9.40
CA VAL A 192 9.16 8.34 9.70
C VAL A 192 8.62 8.97 8.42
N THR A 193 7.44 8.51 7.98
CA THR A 193 6.76 9.09 6.82
C THR A 193 5.95 10.31 7.25
N LEU A 194 6.11 11.42 6.52
CA LEU A 194 5.53 12.72 6.85
C LEU A 194 4.51 13.14 5.78
N HIS A 195 3.39 13.68 6.23
CA HIS A 195 2.38 14.31 5.37
C HIS A 195 2.13 15.73 5.82
N VAL A 196 2.21 16.69 4.90
CA VAL A 196 1.92 18.10 5.20
C VAL A 196 0.57 18.48 4.60
N GLU A 197 -0.41 18.71 5.47
CA GLU A 197 -1.73 19.22 5.12
C GLU A 197 -1.63 20.69 4.70
N GLU A 198 -2.16 21.04 3.53
CA GLU A 198 -2.35 22.43 3.07
C GLU A 198 -1.20 23.41 3.42
N PRO A 199 0.01 23.25 2.87
CA PRO A 199 1.15 24.08 3.24
C PRO A 199 0.94 25.52 2.78
N GLU A 200 1.26 26.46 3.66
CA GLU A 200 1.28 27.88 3.34
C GLU A 200 2.32 28.22 2.26
N ARG A 201 3.48 27.58 2.32
CA ARG A 201 4.60 27.79 1.40
C ARG A 201 5.28 26.47 1.07
N LEU A 202 5.69 26.34 -0.19
CA LEU A 202 6.50 25.22 -0.67
C LEU A 202 7.97 25.61 -0.71
N ALA A 203 8.83 24.69 -0.30
CA ALA A 203 10.28 24.83 -0.40
C ALA A 203 10.78 24.63 -1.84
N VAL A 204 11.87 25.31 -2.18
CA VAL A 204 12.58 25.15 -3.46
C VAL A 204 14.03 24.78 -3.16
N PRO A 205 14.59 23.76 -3.85
CA PRO A 205 13.98 22.96 -4.91
C PRO A 205 12.92 21.97 -4.38
N ARG A 206 12.02 21.55 -5.28
CA ARG A 206 10.82 20.79 -4.92
C ARG A 206 11.09 19.32 -4.60
N GLN A 207 12.13 18.71 -5.13
CA GLN A 207 12.49 17.33 -4.82
C GLN A 207 13.97 17.27 -4.53
N GLN A 208 14.31 16.93 -3.28
CA GLN A 208 15.70 16.79 -2.84
C GLN A 208 15.77 16.07 -1.49
N THR A 209 16.93 15.54 -1.17
CA THR A 209 17.31 15.34 0.24
C THR A 209 17.79 16.68 0.80
N TRP A 210 17.40 17.00 2.02
CA TRP A 210 17.88 18.17 2.73
C TRP A 210 19.40 18.08 2.95
N PRO A 211 20.18 19.14 2.69
CA PRO A 211 21.65 19.07 2.67
C PRO A 211 22.30 18.98 4.06
N VAL A 212 21.50 18.91 5.14
CA VAL A 212 21.97 18.74 6.52
C VAL A 212 21.64 17.32 6.97
N THR A 213 22.66 16.59 7.38
CA THR A 213 22.57 15.21 7.88
C THR A 213 22.86 15.20 9.39
N GLY A 214 22.04 14.51 10.18
CA GLY A 214 22.26 14.33 11.61
C GLY A 214 22.91 12.99 11.92
N HIS A 215 24.15 12.98 12.39
CA HIS A 215 24.86 11.75 12.74
C HIS A 215 24.67 11.41 14.21
N PHE A 216 24.38 10.15 14.51
CA PHE A 216 24.28 9.67 15.89
C PHE A 216 24.82 8.25 16.03
N ARG A 217 24.96 7.79 17.27
CA ARG A 217 25.46 6.45 17.57
C ARG A 217 24.50 5.72 18.49
N ARG A 218 24.30 4.42 18.24
CA ARG A 218 23.69 3.50 19.21
C ARG A 218 24.69 2.40 19.53
N GLY A 219 25.20 2.43 20.76
CA GLY A 219 26.33 1.60 21.17
C GLY A 219 27.55 1.86 20.28
N ALA A 220 27.96 0.85 19.53
CA ALA A 220 29.14 0.91 18.67
C ALA A 220 28.83 1.18 17.19
N ILE A 221 27.56 1.33 16.82
CA ILE A 221 27.11 1.50 15.43
C ILE A 221 26.80 2.98 15.17
N GLY A 222 27.29 3.53 14.05
CA GLY A 222 26.94 4.86 13.56
C GLY A 222 25.73 4.85 12.63
N TYR A 223 24.89 5.88 12.75
CA TYR A 223 23.71 6.10 11.94
C TYR A 223 23.64 7.55 11.46
N ALA A 224 22.91 7.78 10.37
CA ALA A 224 22.69 9.10 9.78
C ALA A 224 21.19 9.36 9.59
N LEU A 225 20.71 10.52 10.05
CA LEU A 225 19.38 11.04 9.82
C LEU A 225 19.37 11.90 8.58
N MET A 226 18.50 11.58 7.64
CA MET A 226 18.33 12.30 6.38
C MET A 226 16.88 12.73 6.21
N LEU A 227 16.68 14.02 5.98
CA LEU A 227 15.36 14.57 5.73
C LEU A 227 15.11 14.64 4.22
N HIS A 228 14.00 14.10 3.75
CA HIS A 228 13.59 14.13 2.36
C HIS A 228 12.47 15.15 2.13
N ILE A 229 12.53 15.79 0.96
CA ILE A 229 11.58 16.78 0.49
C ILE A 229 10.98 16.30 -0.82
N HIS A 230 9.63 16.29 -0.87
CA HIS A 230 8.88 15.93 -2.06
C HIS A 230 7.87 17.03 -2.40
N GLU A 231 7.87 17.48 -3.66
CA GLU A 231 7.10 18.64 -4.14
C GLU A 231 7.19 19.92 -3.28
N GLY A 232 8.32 20.13 -2.60
CA GLY A 232 8.57 21.27 -1.71
C GLY A 232 7.97 21.09 -0.31
N ARG A 233 7.62 19.86 0.07
CA ARG A 233 7.03 19.50 1.37
C ARG A 233 7.94 18.55 2.14
N LEU A 234 7.86 18.59 3.47
CA LEU A 234 8.40 17.53 4.33
C LEU A 234 7.76 16.19 3.94
N SER A 235 8.57 15.18 3.62
CA SER A 235 8.04 13.89 3.14
C SER A 235 8.48 12.69 3.97
N MET A 236 9.74 12.64 4.39
CA MET A 236 10.26 11.47 5.11
C MET A 236 11.50 11.84 5.90
N LEU A 237 11.61 11.34 7.13
CA LEU A 237 12.84 11.34 7.91
C LEU A 237 13.38 9.92 7.95
N SER A 238 14.51 9.68 7.31
CA SER A 238 15.10 8.35 7.17
C SER A 238 16.29 8.15 8.10
N VAL A 239 16.45 6.93 8.60
CA VAL A 239 17.63 6.51 9.34
C VAL A 239 18.48 5.59 8.47
N MET A 240 19.65 6.07 8.08
CA MET A 240 20.58 5.36 7.21
C MET A 240 21.76 4.80 8.00
N VAL A 241 22.32 3.70 7.53
CA VAL A 241 23.63 3.20 7.95
C VAL A 241 24.66 3.63 6.90
N PRO A 242 25.72 4.38 7.26
CA PRO A 242 26.81 4.69 6.36
C PRO A 242 27.43 3.42 5.76
N GLY A 243 27.74 3.43 4.46
CA GLY A 243 28.24 2.25 3.76
C GLY A 243 29.63 1.76 4.22
N ASP A 244 30.37 2.62 4.92
CA ASP A 244 31.67 2.33 5.53
C ASP A 244 31.56 1.80 6.97
N GLU A 245 30.35 1.65 7.52
CA GLU A 245 30.14 1.09 8.86
C GLU A 245 30.62 -0.38 8.93
N PRO A 246 31.61 -0.70 9.79
CA PRO A 246 32.16 -2.05 9.89
C PRO A 246 31.14 -3.14 10.25
N ARG A 247 30.00 -2.76 10.85
CA ARG A 247 28.94 -3.67 11.26
C ARG A 247 27.64 -3.50 10.46
N LEU A 248 27.76 -3.14 9.18
CA LEU A 248 26.62 -2.85 8.30
C LEU A 248 25.47 -3.86 8.39
N GLU A 249 25.73 -5.16 8.25
CA GLU A 249 24.67 -6.19 8.29
C GLU A 249 23.89 -6.16 9.61
N HIS A 250 24.62 -6.11 10.74
CA HIS A 250 24.01 -6.03 12.06
C HIS A 250 23.26 -4.70 12.29
N ALA A 251 23.79 -3.60 11.76
CA ALA A 251 23.15 -2.29 11.82
C ALA A 251 21.80 -2.27 11.08
N LEU A 252 21.73 -2.91 9.90
CA LEU A 252 20.51 -3.04 9.12
C LEU A 252 19.48 -3.94 9.81
N GLU A 253 19.92 -5.05 10.42
CA GLU A 253 19.05 -5.89 11.25
C GLU A 253 18.42 -5.09 12.40
N MET A 254 19.21 -4.26 13.09
CA MET A 254 18.74 -3.41 14.19
C MET A 254 17.70 -2.38 13.75
N LEU A 255 17.83 -1.81 12.54
CA LEU A 255 16.83 -0.87 11.98
C LEU A 255 15.52 -1.56 11.61
N ALA A 256 15.57 -2.84 11.27
CA ALA A 256 14.38 -3.64 10.93
C ALA A 256 13.62 -4.14 12.18
N LEU A 257 14.18 -3.99 13.38
CA LEU A 257 13.53 -4.46 14.61
C LEU A 257 12.40 -3.50 15.05
N PRO A 258 11.23 -4.04 15.47
CA PRO A 258 10.20 -3.24 16.10
C PRO A 258 10.70 -2.70 17.45
N GLY A 259 10.77 -1.38 17.57
CA GLY A 259 11.25 -0.70 18.79
C GLY A 259 12.60 0.03 18.65
N PHE A 260 13.09 0.25 17.43
CA PHE A 260 14.17 1.21 17.22
C PHE A 260 13.73 2.60 17.70
N VAL A 261 14.50 3.20 18.62
CA VAL A 261 14.19 4.51 19.20
C VAL A 261 15.07 5.57 18.54
N LEU A 262 14.43 6.60 17.98
CA LEU A 262 15.12 7.76 17.41
C LEU A 262 15.94 8.50 18.47
N PRO A 263 17.06 9.14 18.10
CA PRO A 263 17.87 9.91 19.04
C PRO A 263 17.14 11.19 19.50
N GLY A 264 17.56 11.76 20.63
CA GLY A 264 17.21 13.14 20.98
C GLY A 264 17.95 14.15 20.09
N PRO A 265 17.45 15.39 19.92
CA PRO A 265 18.14 16.44 19.16
C PRO A 265 19.53 16.82 19.73
N GLU A 266 19.77 16.57 21.01
CA GLU A 266 21.08 16.73 21.67
C GLU A 266 22.05 15.57 21.42
N GLU A 267 21.55 14.43 20.93
CA GLU A 267 22.36 13.22 20.64
C GLU A 267 22.88 13.19 19.19
N ILE A 268 22.50 14.16 18.36
CA ILE A 268 22.89 14.23 16.94
C ILE A 268 24.00 15.25 16.72
N THR A 269 24.94 14.91 15.84
CA THR A 269 25.97 15.82 15.31
C THR A 269 25.61 16.20 13.88
N LEU A 270 25.35 17.47 13.63
CA LEU A 270 24.95 17.97 12.32
C LEU A 270 26.17 18.10 11.40
N ALA A 271 26.05 17.60 10.17
CA ALA A 271 27.04 17.76 9.12
C ALA A 271 26.35 18.24 7.83
N ARG A 272 27.04 19.06 7.04
CA ARG A 272 26.55 19.54 5.74
C ARG A 272 27.24 18.80 4.60
N GLU A 273 26.51 18.50 3.53
CA GLU A 273 27.04 17.81 2.36
C GLU A 273 28.20 18.57 1.66
N THR A 274 28.32 19.90 1.89
CA THR A 274 29.46 20.70 1.43
C THR A 274 30.77 20.46 2.22
N GLU A 275 30.74 19.72 3.32
CA GLU A 275 31.91 19.33 4.11
C GLU A 275 32.34 17.92 3.71
N THR A 276 32.86 17.76 2.49
CA THR A 276 33.80 16.66 2.22
C THR A 276 35.20 17.24 2.45
N PRO A 277 36.07 16.62 3.27
CA PRO A 277 37.45 17.06 3.46
C PRO A 277 38.29 16.97 2.17
#